data_AF-A0A351V7N6-F1
#
_entry.id   AF-A0A351V7N6-F1
#
_cell.length_a   1.000
_cell.length_b   1.000
_cell.length_c   1.000
_cell.angle_alpha   90.00
_cell.angle_beta   90.00
_cell.angle_gamma   90.00
#
_symmetry.space_group_name_H-M   'P 1'
#
loop_
_entity.id
_entity.type
_entity.pdbx_description
1 polymer ?
#
loop_
_entity_poly.entity_id
_entity_poly.type
_entity_poly.pdbx_seq_one_letter_code
_entity_poly.pdbx_strand_id
1 'polypeptide(L)'
;MVGKVGKIIAYHGTKSCFVESILNDNFKIKQPKKKDNHWLGHGVYFFSEYELAHWWAETKVTVHNKKYKYCDTASVIEAEIKYKKSIDLDTAIGRNSFFSFWEQYEKEMIRKG
;
A
#
# COMPACT_ATOMS: atom_id res chain seq x y z
N MET A 1 1.14 -8.18 30.44
CA MET A 1 1.22 -6.83 29.87
C MET A 1 0.46 -6.82 28.54
N VAL A 2 -0.67 -6.11 28.45
CA VAL A 2 -1.40 -5.96 27.19
C VAL A 2 -0.59 -4.98 26.33
N GLY A 3 0.04 -5.47 25.25
CA GLY A 3 0.86 -4.63 24.38
C GLY A 3 0.03 -3.49 23.78
N LYS A 4 0.53 -2.26 23.87
CA LYS A 4 -0.17 -1.07 23.35
C LYS A 4 -0.37 -1.24 21.84
N VAL A 5 -1.63 -1.24 21.40
CA VAL A 5 -2.00 -1.28 19.98
C VAL A 5 -2.12 0.16 19.49
N GLY A 6 -1.32 0.53 18.49
CA GLY A 6 -1.44 1.80 17.78
C GLY A 6 -2.64 1.79 16.85
N LYS A 7 -3.19 2.98 16.59
CA LYS A 7 -4.35 3.19 15.71
C LYS A 7 -4.13 4.45 14.89
N ILE A 8 -4.34 4.36 13.58
CA ILE A 8 -4.36 5.51 12.66
C ILE A 8 -5.54 5.41 11.72
N ILE A 9 -6.05 6.55 11.26
CA ILE A 9 -6.96 6.64 10.11
C ILE A 9 -6.11 6.93 8.88
N ALA A 10 -6.35 6.19 7.80
CA ALA A 10 -5.62 6.34 6.55
C ALA A 10 -6.53 6.06 5.35
N TYR A 11 -6.14 6.55 4.18
CA TYR A 11 -6.98 6.60 2.99
C TYR A 11 -6.33 5.86 1.82
N HIS A 12 -7.08 4.96 1.19
CA HIS A 12 -6.66 4.21 0.01
C HIS A 12 -7.42 4.67 -1.23
N GLY A 13 -6.73 5.33 -2.16
CA GLY A 13 -7.28 5.70 -3.47
C GLY A 13 -7.34 4.51 -4.42
N THR A 14 -8.51 4.25 -5.00
CA THR A 14 -8.77 3.16 -5.95
C THR A 14 -9.78 3.58 -7.04
N LYS A 15 -10.13 2.67 -7.94
CA LYS A 15 -11.20 2.86 -8.93
C LYS A 15 -12.52 2.36 -8.37
N SER A 16 -13.62 3.00 -8.75
CA SER A 16 -14.97 2.63 -8.30
C SER A 16 -15.31 1.16 -8.52
N CYS A 17 -14.92 0.58 -9.66
CA CYS A 17 -15.12 -0.85 -9.97
C CYS A 17 -14.44 -1.82 -9.00
N PHE A 18 -13.46 -1.39 -8.20
CA PHE A 18 -12.79 -2.25 -7.23
C PHE A 18 -13.30 -2.09 -5.80
N VAL A 19 -14.08 -1.05 -5.50
CA VAL A 19 -14.53 -0.73 -4.13
C VAL A 19 -15.25 -1.91 -3.50
N GLU A 20 -16.27 -2.44 -4.18
CA GLU A 20 -17.07 -3.57 -3.66
C GLU A 20 -16.21 -4.81 -3.40
N SER A 21 -15.31 -5.15 -4.32
CA SER A 21 -14.40 -6.29 -4.13
C SER A 21 -13.44 -6.10 -2.96
N ILE A 22 -12.97 -4.88 -2.70
CA ILE A 22 -12.05 -4.61 -1.58
C ILE A 22 -12.80 -4.68 -0.25
N LEU A 23 -14.01 -4.14 -0.19
CA LEU A 23 -14.84 -4.17 1.02
C LEU A 23 -15.29 -5.59 1.38
N ASN A 24 -15.59 -6.42 0.38
CA ASN A 24 -16.07 -7.78 0.59
C ASN A 24 -14.92 -8.79 0.79
N ASP A 25 -13.87 -8.71 -0.02
CA ASP A 25 -12.80 -9.73 -0.05
C ASP A 25 -11.49 -9.29 0.61
N ASN A 26 -11.44 -8.07 1.16
CA ASN A 26 -10.21 -7.42 1.63
C ASN A 26 -9.21 -7.12 0.49
N PHE A 27 -8.12 -6.42 0.83
CA PHE A 27 -7.05 -6.10 -0.11
C PHE A 27 -6.29 -7.34 -0.57
N LYS A 28 -6.13 -7.51 -1.89
CA LYS A 28 -5.39 -8.63 -2.49
C LYS A 28 -4.04 -8.14 -3.04
N ILE A 29 -2.94 -8.56 -2.42
CA ILE A 29 -1.58 -8.27 -2.89
C ILE A 29 -1.25 -9.21 -4.05
N LYS A 30 -0.93 -8.65 -5.21
CA LYS A 30 -0.52 -9.44 -6.38
C LYS A 30 0.90 -9.95 -6.19
N GLN A 31 1.16 -11.16 -6.67
CA GLN A 31 2.52 -11.69 -6.72
C GLN A 31 3.39 -10.90 -7.72
N PRO A 32 4.67 -10.68 -7.42
CA PRO A 32 5.60 -10.01 -8.32
C PRO A 32 5.77 -10.77 -9.64
N LYS A 33 5.67 -10.04 -10.76
CA LYS A 33 6.03 -10.56 -12.08
C LYS A 33 7.42 -10.06 -12.48
N LYS A 34 8.14 -10.83 -13.31
CA LYS A 34 9.50 -10.50 -13.79
C LYS A 34 9.65 -9.11 -14.46
N LYS A 35 8.56 -8.46 -14.86
CA LYS A 35 8.56 -7.14 -15.53
C LYS A 35 7.96 -6.03 -14.66
N ASP A 36 7.65 -6.31 -13.40
CA ASP A 36 7.06 -5.34 -12.50
C ASP A 36 8.14 -4.40 -11.97
N ASN A 37 8.04 -3.12 -12.30
CA ASN A 37 8.89 -2.07 -11.74
C ASN A 37 8.12 -1.28 -10.66
N HIS A 38 7.70 -1.97 -9.60
CA HIS A 38 7.07 -1.33 -8.45
C HIS A 38 8.17 -0.83 -7.50
N TRP A 39 8.47 0.46 -7.57
CA TRP A 39 9.50 1.13 -6.77
C TRP A 39 9.30 1.01 -5.25
N LEU A 40 8.07 0.76 -4.78
CA LEU A 40 7.75 0.50 -3.37
C LEU A 40 7.53 -0.99 -3.05
N GLY A 41 7.58 -1.86 -4.07
CA GLY A 41 7.22 -3.28 -3.96
C GLY A 41 5.73 -3.56 -4.06
N HIS A 42 5.35 -4.82 -3.84
CA HIS A 42 3.97 -5.29 -3.87
C HIS A 42 3.35 -5.22 -2.47
N GLY A 43 2.45 -4.27 -2.27
CA GLY A 43 1.81 -4.04 -0.98
C GLY A 43 0.52 -3.24 -1.11
N VAL A 44 -0.10 -2.98 0.03
CA VAL A 44 -1.28 -2.10 0.16
C VAL A 44 -0.81 -0.78 0.73
N TYR A 45 -1.11 0.31 0.03
CA TYR A 45 -0.62 1.65 0.36
C TYR A 45 -1.78 2.55 0.76
N PHE A 46 -1.52 3.40 1.75
CA PHE A 46 -2.47 4.38 2.25
C PHE A 46 -1.79 5.75 2.37
N PHE A 47 -2.57 6.80 2.25
CA PHE A 47 -2.18 8.17 2.55
C PHE A 47 -2.76 8.59 3.90
N SER A 48 -2.07 9.47 4.62
CA SER A 48 -2.60 10.12 5.83
C SER A 48 -3.69 11.15 5.50
N GLU A 49 -3.68 11.70 4.28
CA GLU A 49 -4.59 12.74 3.83
C GLU A 49 -5.52 12.23 2.74
N TYR A 50 -6.82 12.51 2.90
CA TYR A 50 -7.85 12.14 1.94
C TYR A 50 -7.57 12.71 0.55
N GLU A 51 -7.20 13.99 0.47
CA GLU A 51 -7.00 14.68 -0.81
C GLU A 51 -5.86 14.07 -1.63
N LEU A 52 -4.79 13.62 -0.98
CA LEU A 52 -3.68 12.93 -1.65
C LEU A 52 -4.11 11.56 -2.19
N ALA A 53 -4.91 10.81 -1.42
CA ALA A 53 -5.47 9.55 -1.88
C ALA A 53 -6.42 9.74 -3.08
N HIS A 54 -7.28 10.76 -3.02
CA HIS A 54 -8.20 11.10 -4.10
C HIS A 54 -7.46 11.53 -5.37
N TRP A 55 -6.51 12.47 -5.24
CA TRP A 55 -5.66 12.93 -6.35
C TRP A 55 -4.91 11.77 -7.03
N TRP A 56 -4.36 10.85 -6.23
CA TRP A 56 -3.70 9.66 -6.76
C TRP A 56 -4.68 8.78 -7.55
N ALA A 57 -5.86 8.51 -7.00
CA ALA A 57 -6.89 7.72 -7.65
C ALA A 57 -7.35 8.35 -8.98
N GLU A 58 -7.64 9.65 -8.99
CA GLU A 58 -8.02 10.42 -10.19
C GLU A 58 -6.95 10.33 -11.27
N THR A 59 -5.68 10.46 -10.90
CA THR A 59 -4.56 10.33 -11.85
C THR A 59 -4.53 8.94 -12.49
N LYS A 60 -4.77 7.87 -11.70
CA LYS A 60 -4.80 6.51 -12.23
C LYS A 60 -6.02 6.25 -13.11
N VAL A 61 -7.20 6.69 -12.67
CA VAL A 61 -8.46 6.56 -13.42
C VAL A 61 -8.36 7.28 -14.75
N THR A 62 -7.91 8.53 -14.76
CA THR A 62 -7.77 9.35 -15.98
C THR A 62 -6.90 8.65 -17.03
N VAL A 63 -5.71 8.19 -16.63
CA VAL A 63 -4.78 7.50 -17.53
C VAL A 63 -5.38 6.19 -18.04
N HIS A 64 -6.02 5.42 -17.16
CA HIS A 64 -6.58 4.12 -17.50
C HIS A 64 -7.80 4.22 -18.41
N ASN A 65 -8.74 5.12 -18.10
CA ASN A 65 -9.92 5.42 -18.90
C ASN A 65 -9.51 5.88 -20.31
N LYS A 66 -8.53 6.78 -20.42
CA LYS A 66 -8.02 7.22 -21.72
C LYS A 66 -7.40 6.08 -22.52
N LYS A 67 -6.64 5.20 -21.87
CA LYS A 67 -5.93 4.09 -22.54
C LYS A 67 -6.86 2.97 -22.99
N TYR A 68 -7.85 2.61 -22.17
CA TYR A 68 -8.71 1.44 -22.38
C TYR A 68 -10.16 1.78 -22.73
N LYS A 69 -10.49 3.07 -22.88
CA LYS A 69 -11.85 3.58 -23.17
C LYS A 69 -12.88 3.13 -22.13
N TYR A 70 -12.48 3.13 -20.87
CA TYR A 70 -13.37 2.87 -19.73
C TYR A 70 -13.99 4.16 -19.17
N CYS A 71 -15.03 3.99 -18.37
CA CYS A 71 -15.73 5.05 -17.65
C CYS A 71 -15.72 4.78 -16.13
N ASP A 72 -14.55 4.42 -15.59
CA ASP A 72 -14.38 4.31 -14.13
C ASP A 72 -14.32 5.71 -13.49
N THR A 73 -14.60 5.79 -12.20
CA THR A 73 -14.44 7.01 -11.39
C THR A 73 -13.44 6.75 -10.26
N ALA A 74 -12.79 7.80 -9.75
CA ALA A 74 -11.98 7.66 -8.54
C ALA A 74 -12.86 7.39 -7.32
N SER A 75 -12.31 6.63 -6.39
CA SER A 75 -12.95 6.36 -5.10
C SER A 75 -11.88 6.24 -4.04
N VAL A 76 -12.22 6.62 -2.81
CA VAL A 76 -11.32 6.56 -1.67
C VAL A 76 -11.94 5.69 -0.59
N ILE A 77 -11.18 4.75 -0.08
CA ILE A 77 -11.55 3.91 1.07
C ILE A 77 -10.86 4.48 2.30
N GLU A 78 -11.63 4.88 3.30
CA GLU A 78 -11.12 5.19 4.64
C GLU A 78 -10.92 3.89 5.42
N ALA A 79 -9.77 3.76 6.07
CA ALA A 79 -9.42 2.58 6.85
C ALA A 79 -8.89 2.98 8.23
N GLU A 80 -9.42 2.32 9.25
CA GLU A 80 -8.85 2.32 10.59
C GLU A 80 -7.78 1.21 10.70
N ILE A 81 -6.51 1.62 10.72
CA ILE A 81 -5.39 0.68 10.80
C ILE A 81 -4.98 0.51 12.26
N LYS A 82 -5.14 -0.71 12.77
CA LYS A 82 -4.66 -1.13 14.09
C LYS A 82 -3.34 -1.89 13.93
N TYR A 83 -2.30 -1.49 14.65
CA TYR A 83 -0.98 -2.09 14.53
C TYR A 83 -0.29 -2.29 15.88
N LYS A 84 0.52 -3.34 15.99
CA LYS A 84 1.35 -3.60 17.18
C LYS A 84 2.74 -2.98 17.08
N LYS A 85 3.26 -2.89 15.86
CA LYS A 85 4.57 -2.35 15.53
C LYS A 85 4.43 -1.53 14.24
N SER A 86 5.13 -0.41 14.18
CA SER A 86 5.26 0.44 13.01
C SER A 86 6.71 0.89 12.89
N ILE A 87 7.14 1.19 11.68
CA ILE A 87 8.45 1.79 11.40
C ILE A 87 8.19 3.11 10.70
N ASP A 88 8.79 4.17 11.23
CA ASP A 88 8.74 5.50 10.64
C ASP A 88 9.99 5.74 9.80
N LEU A 89 9.83 5.72 8.47
CA LEU A 89 10.92 5.86 7.51
C LEU A 89 11.42 7.31 7.35
N ASP A 90 10.76 8.31 7.94
CA ASP A 90 11.26 9.68 7.96
C ASP A 90 12.34 9.86 9.03
N THR A 91 12.38 8.95 10.01
CA THR A 91 13.43 8.93 11.04
C THR A 91 14.65 8.12 10.61
N ALA A 92 15.85 8.57 11.01
CA ALA A 92 17.08 7.80 10.80
C ALA A 92 17.02 6.41 11.47
N ILE A 93 16.40 6.33 12.65
CA ILE A 93 16.22 5.07 13.39
C ILE A 93 15.35 4.10 12.60
N GLY A 94 14.21 4.54 12.07
CA GLY A 94 13.31 3.67 11.32
C GLY A 94 13.92 3.21 10.00
N ARG A 95 14.63 4.09 9.28
CA ARG A 95 15.39 3.69 8.08
C ARG A 95 16.46 2.65 8.40
N ASN A 96 17.27 2.88 9.43
CA ASN A 96 18.31 1.92 9.83
C ASN A 96 17.69 0.57 10.22
N SER A 97 16.60 0.57 10.99
CA SER A 97 15.88 -0.66 11.35
C SER A 97 15.34 -1.39 10.12
N PHE A 98 14.83 -0.67 9.12
CA PHE A 98 14.36 -1.25 7.87
C PHE A 98 15.51 -1.89 7.08
N PHE A 99 16.62 -1.18 6.89
CA PHE A 99 17.76 -1.70 6.14
C PHE A 99 18.42 -2.89 6.82
N SER A 100 18.57 -2.89 8.14
CA SER A 100 19.09 -4.06 8.87
C SER A 100 18.18 -5.28 8.75
N PHE A 101 16.86 -5.09 8.78
CA PHE A 101 15.90 -6.17 8.51
C PHE A 101 16.04 -6.68 7.06
N TRP A 102 16.10 -5.77 6.09
CA TRP A 102 16.24 -6.13 4.68
C TRP A 102 17.49 -6.96 4.42
N GLU A 103 18.64 -6.56 4.96
CA GLU A 103 19.91 -7.27 4.81
C GLU A 103 19.83 -8.72 5.36
N GLN A 104 19.15 -8.91 6.49
CA GLN A 104 18.94 -10.25 7.07
C GLN A 104 18.00 -11.09 6.19
N TYR A 105 16.89 -10.49 5.75
CA TYR A 105 15.92 -11.16 4.89
C TYR A 105 16.54 -11.58 3.55
N GLU A 106 17.34 -10.71 2.93
CA GLU A 106 18.04 -11.01 1.68
C GLU A 106 19.02 -12.18 1.84
N LYS A 107 19.81 -12.20 2.92
CA LYS A 107 20.71 -13.33 3.24
C LYS A 107 19.95 -14.65 3.39
N GLU A 108 18.78 -14.63 4.03
CA GLU A 108 17.94 -15.82 4.17
C GLU A 108 17.36 -16.31 2.84
N MET A 109 16.96 -15.39 1.96
CA MET A 109 16.42 -15.72 0.64
C MET A 109 17.51 -16.28 -0.28
N ILE A 110 18.71 -15.71 -0.27
CA ILE A 110 19.87 -16.22 -1.03
C ILE A 110 20.27 -17.62 -0.55
N ARG A 111 20.19 -17.89 0.76
CA ARG A 111 20.56 -19.20 1.33
C ARG A 111 19.53 -20.31 1.06
N LYS A 112 18.29 -19.95 0.70
CA LYS A 112 17.20 -20.88 0.40
C LYS A 112 16.97 -21.08 -1.11
N GLY A 113 17.62 -20.29 -1.96
CA GLY A 113 17.68 -20.49 -3.41
C GLY A 113 18.85 -21.38 -3.80
#